data_AF-A0A836C067-F1
#
_entry.id   AF-A0A836C067-F1
#
_cell.length_a   1.000
_cell.length_b   1.000
_cell.length_c   1.000
_cell.angle_alpha   90.00
_cell.angle_beta   90.00
_cell.angle_gamma   90.00
#
_symmetry.space_group_name_H-M   'P 1'
#
loop_
_entity.id
_entity.type
_entity.pdbx_description
1 polymer ?
#
loop_
_entity_poly.entity_id
_entity_poly.type
_entity_poly.pdbx_seq_one_letter_code
_entity_poly.pdbx_strand_id
1 'polypeptide(L)'
;MLLERCSALGFAEPSDCTAAPLACMGGCSGAGECVAGFCKCRPGHFGADCSLSLGRDGKPQLLAGRGYTPRSRGPRVYMYELPPEFTTWRNEAHLDRPTTHHFIERLTATGARVADGDDADWYFIPLTIRGRKDDFPTLNATISLIREVHPWWNKTMGHRHFIIALGDKGRAESDQHPLSYQPARKASAQGQPMSYEQLYEANNQTLVTENVTWVTHWGLYQDRDPFNFRASHRNATDVVLPVFLSTFKLQGMGLLTSRNHPLFGKNASTALRKRSGPTFFFAGRICGDRQRPSIVGGRATCRDDSEEGLLYSGGTRQMVHYHHWNRKGFYVKHDDDKYGEHMLTAKYCFGAMGGGHGQRQIQAVLAGCVPVQISDHVLEAFEPFLDWNKFGVRVAEKDIPRLHTVLGSISKKEYERKQQRLRCAAQHMAFSTVTGALMGESGRYDAFETLLEILRSKGEHPGVPPERLRSVDPRLDAFLDCRADDDEEAWEQEEQAQEKVEEVGRAVATRRLARRSRSSNKAEVEGVTPGVGGSQGRRQQLCSASPLDKGAQGVTLCSTVYDIGQPLYGGLMCASSPTELVRCPRPWA
;
A
#
# COMPACT_ATOMS: atom_id res chain seq x y z
N MET A 1 15.98 -6.58 29.22
CA MET A 1 15.46 -6.79 27.86
C MET A 1 14.06 -6.21 27.65
N LEU A 2 13.01 -6.63 28.38
CA LEU A 2 11.66 -6.06 28.19
C LEU A 2 11.57 -4.55 28.49
N LEU A 3 12.19 -4.10 29.59
CA LEU A 3 12.27 -2.67 29.95
C LEU A 3 12.87 -1.81 28.83
N GLU A 4 13.97 -2.25 28.23
CA GLU A 4 14.65 -1.55 27.14
C GLU A 4 13.76 -1.46 25.88
N ARG A 5 13.07 -2.55 25.53
CA ARG A 5 12.13 -2.56 24.39
C ARG A 5 10.94 -1.63 24.62
N CYS A 6 10.37 -1.67 25.83
CA CYS A 6 9.25 -0.80 26.19
C CYS A 6 9.67 0.68 26.25
N SER A 7 10.89 0.97 26.72
CA SER A 7 11.47 2.30 26.66
C SER A 7 11.64 2.80 25.22
N ALA A 8 12.09 1.95 24.30
CA ALA A 8 12.17 2.28 22.88
C ALA A 8 10.79 2.54 22.23
N LEU A 9 9.72 1.96 22.78
CA LEU A 9 8.33 2.22 22.41
C LEU A 9 7.73 3.46 23.09
N GLY A 10 8.49 4.15 23.94
CA GLY A 10 8.06 5.37 24.64
C GLY A 10 7.38 5.14 25.99
N PHE A 11 7.47 3.92 26.55
CA PHE A 11 6.91 3.60 27.87
C PHE A 11 7.98 3.65 28.95
N ALA A 12 7.65 4.23 30.11
CA ALA A 12 8.55 4.31 31.25
C ALA A 12 8.70 2.95 31.95
N GLU A 13 7.59 2.24 32.14
CA GLU A 13 7.56 0.95 32.82
C GLU A 13 7.12 -0.20 31.90
N PRO A 14 7.64 -1.42 32.10
CA PRO A 14 7.24 -2.58 31.30
C PRO A 14 5.74 -2.89 31.45
N SER A 15 5.17 -2.69 32.64
CA SER A 15 3.75 -2.93 32.90
C SER A 15 2.86 -2.12 31.98
N ASP A 16 3.22 -0.86 31.72
CA ASP A 16 2.43 0.06 30.90
C ASP A 16 2.43 -0.39 29.44
N CYS A 17 3.60 -0.76 28.94
CA CYS A 17 3.83 -1.26 27.60
C CYS A 17 3.14 -2.62 27.35
N THR A 18 3.11 -3.50 28.34
CA THR A 18 2.44 -4.81 28.23
C THR A 18 0.93 -4.74 28.44
N ALA A 19 0.44 -3.74 29.19
CA ALA A 19 -0.99 -3.51 29.40
C ALA A 19 -1.59 -2.57 28.33
N ALA A 20 -0.75 -1.80 27.63
CA ALA A 20 -1.17 -0.92 26.56
C ALA A 20 -1.81 -1.73 25.42
N PRO A 21 -2.86 -1.21 24.77
CA PRO A 21 -3.48 -1.82 23.60
C PRO A 21 -2.60 -1.60 22.35
N LEU A 22 -1.32 -1.99 22.44
CA LEU A 22 -0.44 -2.01 21.28
C LEU A 22 -1.00 -3.04 20.30
N ALA A 23 -1.29 -2.60 19.08
CA ALA A 23 -1.73 -3.51 18.03
C ALA A 23 -0.54 -4.36 17.58
N CYS A 24 -0.76 -5.67 17.44
CA CYS A 24 0.19 -6.60 16.83
C CYS A 24 -0.23 -6.96 15.42
N MET A 25 0.77 -7.33 14.60
CA MET A 25 0.57 -7.84 13.25
C MET A 25 -0.51 -8.93 13.17
N GLY A 26 -1.54 -8.66 12.35
CA GLY A 26 -2.67 -9.55 12.13
C GLY A 26 -3.42 -9.98 13.40
N GLY A 27 -3.32 -9.22 14.50
CA GLY A 27 -3.90 -9.62 15.79
C GLY A 27 -3.38 -10.97 16.30
N CYS A 28 -2.12 -11.29 15.97
CA CYS A 28 -1.50 -12.59 16.25
C CYS A 28 -2.30 -13.79 15.74
N SER A 29 -3.07 -13.58 14.66
CA SER A 29 -3.95 -14.58 14.05
C SER A 29 -4.88 -15.26 15.05
N GLY A 30 -5.19 -14.65 16.20
CA GLY A 30 -5.87 -15.31 17.32
C GLY A 30 -5.19 -16.59 17.85
N ALA A 31 -3.92 -16.81 17.51
CA ALA A 31 -3.10 -17.95 17.89
C ALA A 31 -2.01 -17.57 18.90
N GLY A 32 -1.94 -16.31 19.30
CA GLY A 32 -1.02 -15.82 20.32
C GLY A 32 -1.62 -14.67 21.12
N GLU A 33 -0.84 -14.21 22.09
CA GLU A 33 -1.11 -13.01 22.89
C GLU A 33 -0.22 -11.87 22.37
N CYS A 34 -0.79 -10.68 22.18
CA CYS A 34 -0.02 -9.52 21.81
C CYS A 34 0.66 -8.93 23.06
N VAL A 35 1.98 -8.91 23.06
CA VAL A 35 2.80 -8.39 24.15
C VAL A 35 3.72 -7.31 23.57
N ALA A 36 3.37 -6.05 23.79
CA ALA A 36 4.17 -4.91 23.35
C ALA A 36 4.52 -4.89 21.84
N GLY A 37 3.54 -5.17 20.98
CA GLY A 37 3.74 -5.22 19.53
C GLY A 37 4.47 -6.47 19.04
N PHE A 38 4.60 -7.49 19.89
CA PHE A 38 5.10 -8.81 19.55
C PHE A 38 4.06 -9.89 19.82
N CYS A 39 3.92 -10.83 18.89
CA CYS A 39 3.01 -11.95 19.04
C CYS A 39 3.66 -13.11 19.78
N LYS A 40 3.31 -13.28 21.06
CA LYS A 40 3.67 -14.46 21.85
C LYS A 40 2.76 -15.62 21.47
N CYS A 41 3.23 -16.47 20.56
CA CYS A 41 2.44 -17.59 20.05
C CYS A 41 2.13 -18.65 21.11
N ARG A 42 0.94 -19.23 21.02
CA ARG A 42 0.59 -20.43 21.80
C ARG A 42 1.45 -21.63 21.33
N PRO A 43 1.69 -22.63 22.20
CA PRO A 43 2.47 -23.81 21.83
C PRO A 43 1.96 -24.45 20.53
N GLY A 44 2.90 -24.80 19.63
CA GLY A 44 2.62 -25.36 18.31
C GLY A 44 2.40 -24.32 17.20
N HIS A 45 2.28 -23.03 17.54
CA HIS A 45 2.21 -21.93 16.59
C HIS A 45 3.49 -21.10 16.57
N PHE A 46 3.81 -20.52 15.41
CA PHE A 46 5.00 -19.69 15.22
C PHE A 46 4.81 -18.67 14.08
N GLY A 47 5.87 -17.89 13.84
CA GLY A 47 5.90 -16.80 12.87
C GLY A 47 5.52 -15.44 13.47
N ALA A 48 5.78 -14.36 12.73
CA ALA A 48 5.63 -12.98 13.22
C ALA A 48 4.20 -12.63 13.71
N ASP A 49 3.19 -13.29 13.14
CA ASP A 49 1.76 -13.12 13.41
C ASP A 49 1.10 -14.39 13.97
N CYS A 50 1.89 -15.39 14.40
CA CYS A 50 1.44 -16.71 14.86
C CYS A 50 0.54 -17.48 13.87
N SER A 51 0.58 -17.14 12.59
CA SER A 51 -0.25 -17.78 11.56
C SER A 51 0.22 -19.19 11.19
N LEU A 52 1.46 -19.55 11.48
CA LEU A 52 2.04 -20.85 11.12
C LEU A 52 1.92 -21.87 12.24
N SER A 53 1.86 -23.14 11.85
CA SER A 53 1.95 -24.32 12.71
C SER A 53 2.52 -25.49 11.90
N LEU A 54 2.93 -26.58 12.56
CA LEU A 54 3.39 -27.78 11.85
C LEU A 54 2.24 -28.77 11.65
N GLY A 55 2.11 -29.25 10.42
CA GLY A 55 1.24 -30.37 10.06
C GLY A 55 1.76 -31.69 10.63
N ARG A 56 0.96 -32.75 10.47
CA ARG A 56 1.33 -34.12 10.90
C ARG A 56 2.55 -34.67 10.15
N ASP A 57 2.78 -34.16 8.95
CA ASP A 57 3.93 -34.43 8.09
C ASP A 57 5.16 -33.59 8.46
N GLY A 58 5.06 -32.74 9.49
CA GLY A 58 6.13 -31.83 9.90
C GLY A 58 6.28 -30.60 8.99
N LYS A 59 5.41 -30.42 7.99
CA LYS A 59 5.45 -29.27 7.09
C LYS A 59 4.73 -28.06 7.68
N PRO A 60 5.20 -26.84 7.41
CA PRO A 60 4.51 -25.63 7.85
C PRO A 60 3.12 -25.53 7.18
N GLN A 61 2.13 -25.11 7.95
CA GLN A 61 0.76 -24.87 7.50
C GLN A 61 0.29 -23.50 8.00
N LEU A 62 -0.21 -22.68 7.08
CA LEU A 62 -0.84 -21.40 7.41
C LEU A 62 -2.25 -21.64 7.92
N LEU A 63 -2.56 -21.05 9.08
CA LEU A 63 -3.88 -21.04 9.71
C LEU A 63 -4.51 -22.44 9.74
N ALA A 64 -3.73 -23.44 10.16
CA ALA A 64 -4.12 -24.85 10.15
C ALA A 64 -5.48 -25.08 10.84
N GLY A 65 -6.32 -25.90 10.22
CA GLY A 65 -7.67 -26.17 10.70
C GLY A 65 -8.67 -25.02 10.51
N ARG A 66 -8.26 -23.92 9.88
CA ARG A 66 -9.11 -22.75 9.59
C ARG A 66 -9.34 -22.55 8.09
N GLY A 67 -9.35 -23.64 7.31
CA GLY A 67 -9.74 -23.62 5.90
C GLY A 67 -8.91 -22.70 4.97
N TYR A 68 -7.71 -22.29 5.40
CA TYR A 68 -6.83 -21.50 4.57
C TYR A 68 -6.38 -22.30 3.35
N THR A 69 -6.52 -21.71 2.17
CA THR A 69 -6.08 -22.30 0.91
C THR A 69 -5.33 -21.24 0.13
N PRO A 70 -4.05 -21.45 -0.21
CA PRO A 70 -3.34 -20.57 -1.11
C PRO A 70 -4.11 -20.41 -2.42
N ARG A 71 -4.01 -19.22 -3.03
CA ARG A 71 -4.65 -18.97 -4.31
C ARG A 71 -4.06 -19.86 -5.40
N SER A 72 -4.91 -20.26 -6.34
CA SER A 72 -4.53 -21.12 -7.47
C SER A 72 -3.64 -20.40 -8.49
N ARG A 73 -3.84 -19.09 -8.67
CA ARG A 73 -3.09 -18.26 -9.62
C ARG A 73 -1.96 -17.51 -8.94
N GLY A 74 -0.77 -17.54 -9.56
CA GLY A 74 0.40 -16.83 -9.09
C GLY A 74 0.32 -15.29 -9.22
N PRO A 75 1.25 -14.57 -8.57
CA PRO A 75 2.38 -15.18 -7.84
C PRO A 75 2.00 -15.57 -6.41
N ARG A 76 2.44 -16.75 -6.00
CA ARG A 76 2.47 -17.19 -4.60
C ARG A 76 3.73 -16.65 -3.96
N VAL A 77 3.61 -16.16 -2.73
CA VAL A 77 4.68 -15.45 -2.03
C VAL A 77 5.00 -16.16 -0.72
N TYR A 78 6.24 -16.57 -0.57
CA TYR A 78 6.75 -16.98 0.74
C TYR A 78 7.31 -15.76 1.46
N MET A 79 6.90 -15.56 2.71
CA MET A 79 7.47 -14.52 3.57
C MET A 79 8.52 -15.16 4.47
N TYR A 80 9.73 -14.63 4.48
CA TYR A 80 10.77 -15.11 5.40
C TYR A 80 10.36 -14.91 6.85
N GLU A 81 10.44 -15.99 7.63
CA GLU A 81 10.26 -15.95 9.07
C GLU A 81 11.57 -15.48 9.72
N LEU A 82 11.59 -14.22 10.13
CA LEU A 82 12.76 -13.55 10.68
C LEU A 82 12.67 -13.44 12.21
N PRO A 83 13.81 -13.32 12.91
CA PRO A 83 13.83 -12.99 14.34
C PRO A 83 12.94 -11.77 14.66
N PRO A 84 12.18 -11.81 15.77
CA PRO A 84 11.23 -10.76 16.13
C PRO A 84 11.82 -9.34 16.15
N GLU A 85 13.11 -9.20 16.44
CA GLU A 85 13.85 -7.94 16.48
C GLU A 85 13.81 -7.18 15.15
N PHE A 86 13.65 -7.89 14.03
CA PHE A 86 13.67 -7.30 12.69
C PHE A 86 12.27 -6.86 12.22
N THR A 87 11.23 -7.56 12.66
CA THR A 87 9.88 -7.49 12.06
C THR A 87 8.78 -7.04 13.01
N THR A 88 8.96 -7.16 14.33
CA THR A 88 7.92 -6.90 15.36
C THR A 88 8.43 -5.91 16.41
N TRP A 89 7.84 -5.90 17.62
CA TRP A 89 8.18 -4.99 18.72
C TRP A 89 8.01 -3.51 18.33
N ARG A 90 6.90 -3.23 17.65
CA ARG A 90 6.53 -1.90 17.16
C ARG A 90 5.08 -1.62 17.51
N ASN A 91 4.75 -0.34 17.62
CA ASN A 91 3.37 0.07 17.76
C ASN A 91 2.73 0.20 16.37
N GLU A 92 1.98 -0.81 15.95
CA GLU A 92 1.36 -0.86 14.62
C GLU A 92 0.34 0.26 14.39
N ALA A 93 -0.30 0.73 15.47
CA ALA A 93 -1.26 1.84 15.40
C ALA A 93 -0.61 3.21 15.11
N HIS A 94 0.72 3.32 15.23
CA HIS A 94 1.45 4.60 15.14
C HIS A 94 2.60 4.57 14.12
N LEU A 95 2.58 3.66 13.15
CA LEU A 95 3.56 3.66 12.07
C LEU A 95 3.41 4.90 11.16
N ASP A 96 4.51 5.61 10.91
CA ASP A 96 4.58 6.70 9.91
C ASP A 96 4.20 6.21 8.50
N ARG A 97 4.58 4.97 8.15
CA ARG A 97 4.37 4.32 6.85
C ARG A 97 3.99 2.84 7.02
N PRO A 98 2.70 2.50 7.13
CA PRO A 98 2.26 1.14 7.44
C PRO A 98 2.17 0.20 6.22
N THR A 99 2.64 0.61 5.03
CA THR A 99 2.39 -0.17 3.79
C THR A 99 3.01 -1.57 3.83
N THR A 100 4.21 -1.74 4.41
CA THR A 100 4.84 -3.06 4.60
C THR A 100 3.98 -3.96 5.48
N HIS A 101 3.42 -3.42 6.56
CA HIS A 101 2.54 -4.16 7.47
C HIS A 101 1.25 -4.58 6.77
N HIS A 102 0.55 -3.64 6.12
CA HIS A 102 -0.66 -3.95 5.36
C HIS A 102 -0.41 -4.95 4.25
N PHE A 103 0.76 -4.90 3.60
CA PHE A 103 1.13 -5.87 2.60
C PHE A 103 1.20 -7.29 3.17
N ILE A 104 1.79 -7.48 4.36
CA ILE A 104 1.85 -8.78 5.05
C ILE A 104 0.45 -9.31 5.35
N GLU A 105 -0.42 -8.46 5.92
CA GLU A 105 -1.80 -8.83 6.22
C GLU A 105 -2.54 -9.27 4.95
N ARG A 106 -2.34 -8.54 3.83
CA ARG A 106 -2.96 -8.85 2.55
C ARG A 106 -2.41 -10.08 1.86
N LEU A 107 -1.12 -10.40 2.00
CA LEU A 107 -0.57 -11.66 1.52
C LEU A 107 -1.34 -12.85 2.10
N THR A 108 -1.57 -12.85 3.42
CA THR A 108 -2.36 -13.89 4.06
C THR A 108 -3.81 -13.80 3.60
N ALA A 109 -4.47 -12.65 3.74
CA ALA A 109 -5.91 -12.51 3.47
C ALA A 109 -6.34 -12.86 2.03
N THR A 110 -5.47 -12.67 1.04
CA THR A 110 -5.76 -12.97 -0.38
C THR A 110 -5.41 -14.40 -0.79
N GLY A 111 -4.84 -15.20 0.11
CA GLY A 111 -4.29 -16.52 -0.23
C GLY A 111 -2.97 -16.45 -1.01
N ALA A 112 -2.39 -15.26 -1.20
CA ALA A 112 -1.11 -15.13 -1.90
C ALA A 112 0.06 -15.71 -1.08
N ARG A 113 -0.03 -15.72 0.25
CA ARG A 113 1.01 -16.30 1.12
C ARG A 113 1.03 -17.83 1.04
N VAL A 114 2.22 -18.40 0.93
CA VAL A 114 2.44 -19.85 1.09
C VAL A 114 3.22 -20.14 2.36
N ALA A 115 2.96 -21.31 2.95
CA ALA A 115 3.58 -21.74 4.21
C ALA A 115 4.99 -22.31 3.99
N ASP A 116 5.23 -22.90 2.82
CA ASP A 116 6.49 -23.48 2.40
C ASP A 116 7.06 -22.68 1.23
N GLY A 117 8.35 -22.36 1.27
CA GLY A 117 9.01 -21.61 0.21
C GLY A 117 9.26 -22.42 -1.05
N ASP A 118 9.13 -23.75 -1.00
CA ASP A 118 9.16 -24.59 -2.20
C ASP A 118 7.92 -24.39 -3.10
N ASP A 119 6.81 -23.92 -2.52
CA ASP A 119 5.57 -23.61 -3.23
C ASP A 119 5.51 -22.16 -3.75
N ALA A 120 6.57 -21.37 -3.53
CA ALA A 120 6.58 -19.94 -3.80
C ALA A 120 7.12 -19.60 -5.20
N ASP A 121 6.49 -18.60 -5.83
CA ASP A 121 6.97 -17.99 -7.06
C ASP A 121 7.90 -16.79 -6.75
N TRP A 122 7.67 -16.14 -5.59
CA TRP A 122 8.44 -15.00 -5.07
C TRP A 122 8.67 -15.10 -3.57
N TYR A 123 9.75 -14.46 -3.10
CA TYR A 123 10.18 -14.45 -1.70
C TYR A 123 10.19 -13.02 -1.16
N PHE A 124 9.38 -12.77 -0.14
CA PHE A 124 9.29 -11.48 0.52
C PHE A 124 10.20 -11.42 1.75
N ILE A 125 11.01 -10.38 1.85
CA ILE A 125 11.85 -10.08 3.00
C ILE A 125 11.16 -8.96 3.82
N PRO A 126 10.49 -9.28 4.94
CA PRO A 126 9.59 -8.35 5.64
C PRO A 126 10.32 -7.32 6.52
N LEU A 127 11.40 -6.71 6.02
CA LEU A 127 12.10 -5.65 6.71
C LEU A 127 11.40 -4.31 6.53
N THR A 128 11.40 -3.51 7.60
CA THR A 128 11.01 -2.10 7.53
C THR A 128 12.26 -1.24 7.40
N ILE A 129 12.48 -0.66 6.22
CA ILE A 129 13.59 0.26 5.93
C ILE A 129 13.02 1.67 5.87
N ARG A 130 13.52 2.54 6.76
CA ARG A 130 13.00 3.92 6.96
C ARG A 130 14.09 4.88 7.44
N GLY A 131 15.29 4.77 6.92
CA GLY A 131 16.41 5.68 7.18
C GLY A 131 16.92 5.65 8.62
N ARG A 132 16.76 4.51 9.32
CA ARG A 132 17.29 4.34 10.67
C ARG A 132 18.77 3.97 10.62
N LYS A 133 19.51 4.31 11.67
CA LYS A 133 20.96 4.04 11.77
C LYS A 133 21.30 2.55 11.67
N ASP A 134 20.35 1.69 12.01
CA ASP A 134 20.45 0.24 12.03
C ASP A 134 19.92 -0.44 10.76
N ASP A 135 19.41 0.29 9.76
CA ASP A 135 18.81 -0.35 8.58
C ASP A 135 19.83 -1.14 7.75
N PHE A 136 21.04 -0.60 7.51
CA PHE A 136 22.13 -1.33 6.84
C PHE A 136 22.58 -2.59 7.60
N PRO A 137 22.99 -2.52 8.89
CA PRO A 137 23.42 -3.71 9.61
C PRO A 137 22.30 -4.74 9.77
N THR A 138 21.04 -4.30 9.93
CA THR A 138 19.87 -5.19 10.00
C THR A 138 19.65 -5.92 8.68
N LEU A 139 19.72 -5.22 7.55
CA LEU A 139 19.62 -5.84 6.23
C LEU A 139 20.72 -6.88 6.02
N ASN A 140 21.98 -6.54 6.31
CA ASN A 140 23.10 -7.46 6.13
C ASN A 140 22.98 -8.71 7.00
N ALA A 141 22.61 -8.55 8.28
CA ALA A 141 22.37 -9.68 9.18
C ALA A 141 21.20 -10.56 8.69
N THR A 142 20.13 -9.93 8.20
CA THR A 142 18.96 -10.64 7.65
C THR A 142 19.33 -11.47 6.42
N ILE A 143 20.04 -10.90 5.45
CA ILE A 143 20.43 -11.66 4.25
C ILE A 143 21.39 -12.80 4.61
N SER A 144 22.32 -12.57 5.54
CA SER A 144 23.23 -13.62 6.01
C SER A 144 22.45 -14.79 6.63
N LEU A 145 21.50 -14.49 7.51
CA LEU A 145 20.62 -15.49 8.11
C LEU A 145 19.80 -16.24 7.05
N ILE A 146 19.19 -15.51 6.11
CA ILE A 146 18.39 -16.12 5.04
C ILE A 146 19.22 -17.11 4.21
N ARG A 147 20.47 -16.75 3.88
CA ARG A 147 21.38 -17.59 3.09
C ARG A 147 21.85 -18.84 3.80
N GLU A 148 21.96 -18.76 5.13
CA GLU A 148 22.40 -19.86 5.98
C GLU A 148 21.25 -20.83 6.28
N VAL A 149 20.07 -20.30 6.60
CA VAL A 149 18.93 -21.09 7.09
C VAL A 149 18.05 -21.63 5.97
N HIS A 150 17.93 -20.89 4.86
CA HIS A 150 16.96 -21.21 3.81
C HIS A 150 17.63 -21.49 2.45
N PRO A 151 17.18 -22.51 1.70
CA PRO A 151 17.78 -22.86 0.41
C PRO A 151 17.41 -21.88 -0.71
N TRP A 152 16.29 -21.16 -0.57
CA TRP A 152 15.67 -20.42 -1.67
C TRP A 152 16.44 -19.21 -2.15
N TRP A 153 17.20 -18.55 -1.25
CA TRP A 153 18.07 -17.45 -1.67
C TRP A 153 19.14 -17.93 -2.65
N ASN A 154 19.86 -19.00 -2.28
CA ASN A 154 20.94 -19.53 -3.11
C ASN A 154 20.41 -20.12 -4.43
N LYS A 155 19.16 -20.65 -4.42
CA LYS A 155 18.48 -21.15 -5.62
C LYS A 155 18.20 -20.07 -6.66
N THR A 156 17.84 -18.86 -6.22
CA THR A 156 17.41 -17.77 -7.11
C THR A 156 18.44 -16.64 -7.22
N MET A 157 19.51 -16.69 -6.42
CA MET A 157 20.53 -15.65 -6.30
C MET A 157 19.93 -14.25 -6.08
N GLY A 158 18.80 -14.18 -5.37
CA GLY A 158 18.08 -12.94 -5.07
C GLY A 158 17.10 -12.45 -6.16
N HIS A 159 17.09 -13.03 -7.37
CA HIS A 159 16.26 -12.55 -8.50
C HIS A 159 14.74 -12.69 -8.28
N ARG A 160 14.33 -13.50 -7.31
CA ARG A 160 12.92 -13.71 -6.92
C ARG A 160 12.63 -13.16 -5.54
N HIS A 161 13.49 -12.27 -5.05
CA HIS A 161 13.39 -11.68 -3.73
C HIS A 161 12.99 -10.22 -3.85
N PHE A 162 12.16 -9.74 -2.93
CA PHE A 162 11.81 -8.33 -2.89
C PHE A 162 11.72 -7.78 -1.47
N ILE A 163 11.97 -6.48 -1.36
CA ILE A 163 11.90 -5.69 -0.13
C ILE A 163 11.01 -4.46 -0.40
N ILE A 164 10.16 -4.11 0.55
CA ILE A 164 9.37 -2.88 0.53
C ILE A 164 10.08 -1.82 1.39
N ALA A 165 10.69 -0.83 0.75
CA ALA A 165 11.47 0.24 1.40
C ALA A 165 10.84 1.61 1.12
N LEU A 166 10.24 2.20 2.14
CA LEU A 166 9.27 3.30 1.98
C LEU A 166 9.77 4.64 2.50
N GLY A 167 11.05 4.73 2.85
CA GLY A 167 11.61 5.98 3.30
C GLY A 167 11.98 6.95 2.19
N ASP A 168 12.53 8.07 2.63
CA ASP A 168 12.68 9.29 1.85
C ASP A 168 13.97 9.29 1.02
N LYS A 169 14.63 8.14 0.82
CA LYS A 169 15.74 7.98 -0.16
C LYS A 169 15.72 6.63 -0.88
N GLY A 170 14.60 5.88 -0.82
CA GLY A 170 14.49 4.56 -1.45
C GLY A 170 15.58 3.59 -0.97
N ARG A 171 16.21 2.85 -1.90
CA ARG A 171 17.28 1.88 -1.60
C ARG A 171 18.45 2.49 -0.85
N ALA A 172 18.79 3.75 -1.13
CA ALA A 172 19.95 4.42 -0.57
C ALA A 172 19.87 4.62 0.96
N GLU A 173 18.69 4.47 1.58
CA GLU A 173 18.58 4.44 3.05
C GLU A 173 19.28 3.22 3.66
N SER A 174 19.31 2.12 2.92
CA SER A 174 20.01 0.90 3.32
C SER A 174 21.45 0.85 2.81
N ASP A 175 21.81 1.61 1.77
CA ASP A 175 23.20 1.65 1.27
C ASP A 175 24.11 2.59 2.08
N GLN A 176 23.53 3.40 2.99
CA GLN A 176 24.26 4.38 3.79
C GLN A 176 24.96 3.71 4.98
N HIS A 177 26.30 3.65 4.92
CA HIS A 177 27.15 3.20 6.03
C HIS A 177 26.90 4.06 7.29
N PRO A 178 27.04 3.53 8.52
CA PRO A 178 26.95 4.31 9.77
C PRO A 178 27.80 5.59 9.82
N LEU A 179 28.84 5.68 8.98
CA LEU A 179 29.76 6.83 8.89
C LEU A 179 29.25 7.96 7.98
N SER A 180 28.25 7.74 7.11
CA SER A 180 27.64 8.80 6.31
C SER A 180 26.66 9.68 7.11
N TYR A 181 26.35 9.30 8.36
CA TYR A 181 25.66 10.14 9.34
C TYR A 181 26.67 11.04 10.06
N GLN A 182 27.48 11.80 9.32
CA GLN A 182 28.15 12.96 9.89
C GLN A 182 27.22 14.18 9.69
N PRO A 183 26.87 14.90 10.76
CA PRO A 183 26.24 16.21 10.60
C PRO A 183 27.18 17.08 9.78
N ALA A 184 26.62 17.86 8.86
CA ALA A 184 27.35 18.88 8.14
C ALA A 184 28.26 19.67 9.11
N ARG A 185 29.56 19.73 8.76
CA ARG A 185 30.60 20.60 9.31
C ARG A 185 30.98 20.38 10.79
N LYS A 186 32.09 19.66 11.00
CA LYS A 186 33.33 20.24 11.56
C LYS A 186 34.51 19.59 10.88
N ALA A 187 35.18 20.33 10.00
CA ALA A 187 36.53 19.99 9.59
C ALA A 187 37.43 20.11 10.83
N SER A 188 37.85 18.98 11.41
CA SER A 188 39.06 18.92 12.21
C SER A 188 40.16 18.26 11.38
N ALA A 189 41.33 18.84 11.48
CA ALA A 189 42.52 18.56 10.69
C ALA A 189 42.94 17.07 10.72
N GLN A 190 43.62 16.68 9.63
CA GLN A 190 44.46 15.49 9.46
C GLN A 190 43.73 14.16 9.24
N GLY A 191 43.29 13.99 7.99
CA GLY A 191 43.00 12.69 7.37
C GLY A 191 42.43 12.95 5.99
N GLN A 192 43.10 12.51 4.92
CA GLN A 192 42.49 12.57 3.59
C GLN A 192 41.22 11.71 3.62
N PRO A 193 40.03 12.25 3.29
CA PRO A 193 38.84 11.45 3.18
C PRO A 193 39.01 10.45 2.03
N MET A 194 38.66 9.18 2.27
CA MET A 194 38.60 8.18 1.20
C MET A 194 37.65 8.69 0.09
N SER A 195 38.05 8.49 -1.16
CA SER A 195 37.21 8.85 -2.31
C SER A 195 35.93 8.01 -2.35
N TYR A 196 34.91 8.52 -3.05
CA TYR A 196 33.65 7.80 -3.24
C TYR A 196 33.88 6.44 -3.93
N GLU A 197 34.79 6.35 -4.91
CA GLU A 197 35.17 5.07 -5.52
C GLU A 197 35.83 4.12 -4.50
N GLN A 198 36.70 4.61 -3.62
CA GLN A 198 37.34 3.76 -2.59
C GLN A 198 36.35 3.25 -1.53
N LEU A 199 35.32 4.03 -1.19
CA LEU A 199 34.23 3.61 -0.30
C LEU A 199 33.28 2.60 -0.97
N TYR A 200 33.14 2.70 -2.30
CA TYR A 200 32.34 1.79 -3.11
C TYR A 200 33.07 0.45 -3.34
N GLU A 201 34.38 0.48 -3.64
CA GLU A 201 35.23 -0.70 -3.85
C GLU A 201 35.53 -1.47 -2.55
N ALA A 202 35.61 -0.80 -1.40
CA ALA A 202 35.81 -1.47 -0.10
C ALA A 202 34.57 -2.27 0.37
N ASN A 203 33.39 -2.03 -0.22
CA ASN A 203 32.13 -2.66 0.14
C ASN A 203 31.70 -3.71 -0.89
N ASN A 204 32.18 -4.95 -0.71
CA ASN A 204 31.71 -6.16 -1.40
C ASN A 204 30.21 -6.50 -1.14
N GLN A 205 29.43 -5.58 -0.54
CA GLN A 205 28.09 -5.80 0.02
C GLN A 205 26.96 -5.08 -0.75
N THR A 206 27.27 -4.06 -1.56
CA THR A 206 26.33 -3.54 -2.59
C THR A 206 25.96 -4.63 -3.62
N LEU A 207 26.77 -5.70 -3.69
CA LEU A 207 26.57 -6.91 -4.49
C LEU A 207 25.50 -7.86 -3.92
N VAL A 208 25.22 -7.82 -2.61
CA VAL A 208 24.38 -8.85 -1.98
C VAL A 208 22.90 -8.67 -2.31
N THR A 209 22.42 -7.43 -2.44
CA THR A 209 21.01 -7.14 -2.80
C THR A 209 20.87 -6.65 -4.24
N GLU A 210 21.90 -6.80 -5.07
CA GLU A 210 21.90 -6.35 -6.46
C GLU A 210 20.74 -6.96 -7.27
N ASN A 211 20.47 -8.25 -7.05
CA ASN A 211 19.40 -8.96 -7.76
C ASN A 211 18.03 -8.83 -7.10
N VAL A 212 17.94 -8.28 -5.89
CA VAL A 212 16.69 -8.09 -5.15
C VAL A 212 15.88 -6.98 -5.81
N THR A 213 14.58 -7.20 -5.97
CA THR A 213 13.64 -6.17 -6.43
C THR A 213 13.30 -5.23 -5.27
N TRP A 214 13.64 -3.94 -5.39
CA TRP A 214 13.25 -2.94 -4.39
C TRP A 214 11.93 -2.29 -4.77
N VAL A 215 10.98 -2.31 -3.84
CA VAL A 215 9.67 -1.68 -3.97
C VAL A 215 9.69 -0.40 -3.14
N THR A 216 9.62 0.76 -3.78
CA THR A 216 9.86 2.05 -3.10
C THR A 216 8.90 3.15 -3.56
N HIS A 217 8.78 4.23 -2.80
CA HIS A 217 8.07 5.44 -3.26
C HIS A 217 9.00 6.46 -3.95
N TRP A 218 10.27 6.12 -4.19
CA TRP A 218 11.27 7.10 -4.60
C TRP A 218 11.21 7.37 -6.11
N GLY A 219 11.51 6.38 -6.94
CA GLY A 219 11.43 6.51 -8.41
C GLY A 219 12.47 7.43 -9.04
N LEU A 220 13.31 8.13 -8.27
CA LEU A 220 14.41 8.95 -8.80
C LEU A 220 15.53 8.05 -9.32
N TYR A 221 15.68 8.01 -10.65
CA TYR A 221 16.61 7.12 -11.35
C TYR A 221 17.84 7.85 -11.92
N GLN A 222 17.84 9.18 -11.87
CA GLN A 222 19.01 9.98 -12.23
C GLN A 222 19.16 11.14 -11.24
N ASP A 223 20.41 11.42 -10.87
CA ASP A 223 20.76 12.49 -9.94
C ASP A 223 20.23 13.84 -10.41
N ARG A 224 19.87 14.69 -9.44
CA ARG A 224 19.38 16.03 -9.70
C ARG A 224 20.19 17.06 -8.94
N ASP A 225 21.17 17.59 -9.64
CA ASP A 225 21.96 18.75 -9.24
C ASP A 225 21.30 20.07 -9.74
N PRO A 226 21.46 21.20 -9.03
CA PRO A 226 22.20 21.39 -7.79
C PRO A 226 21.41 21.00 -6.51
N PHE A 227 20.23 20.39 -6.66
CA PHE A 227 19.33 20.07 -5.55
C PHE A 227 19.79 18.92 -4.66
N ASN A 228 20.97 18.32 -4.92
CA ASN A 228 21.56 17.21 -4.16
C ASN A 228 20.58 16.06 -3.88
N PHE A 229 19.68 15.80 -4.84
CA PHE A 229 18.81 14.62 -4.81
C PHE A 229 19.54 13.51 -5.55
N ARG A 230 19.92 12.46 -4.81
CA ARG A 230 20.65 11.31 -5.34
C ARG A 230 19.70 10.20 -5.77
N ALA A 231 19.91 9.70 -6.98
CA ALA A 231 19.20 8.56 -7.52
C ALA A 231 19.48 7.32 -6.69
N SER A 232 18.43 6.53 -6.51
CA SER A 232 18.53 5.23 -5.83
C SER A 232 17.58 4.19 -6.43
N HIS A 233 16.77 4.58 -7.41
CA HIS A 233 15.89 3.68 -8.15
C HIS A 233 16.63 3.11 -9.37
N ARG A 234 16.55 1.79 -9.54
CA ARG A 234 17.15 1.09 -10.69
C ARG A 234 16.05 0.70 -11.67
N ASN A 235 16.05 1.33 -12.84
CA ASN A 235 15.00 1.14 -13.86
C ASN A 235 14.79 -0.31 -14.29
N ALA A 236 15.83 -1.16 -14.26
CA ALA A 236 15.72 -2.55 -14.69
C ALA A 236 15.04 -3.47 -13.65
N THR A 237 15.24 -3.20 -12.36
CA THR A 237 14.88 -4.13 -11.28
C THR A 237 13.75 -3.63 -10.41
N ASP A 238 13.78 -2.35 -10.04
CA ASP A 238 12.97 -1.81 -8.95
C ASP A 238 11.56 -1.45 -9.42
N VAL A 239 10.63 -1.33 -8.47
CA VAL A 239 9.24 -0.96 -8.72
C VAL A 239 8.88 0.25 -7.88
N VAL A 240 8.26 1.26 -8.51
CA VAL A 240 7.71 2.42 -7.78
C VAL A 240 6.31 2.08 -7.30
N LEU A 241 6.11 2.05 -5.98
CA LEU A 241 4.82 1.80 -5.35
C LEU A 241 4.09 3.12 -5.06
N PRO A 242 2.76 3.22 -5.24
CA PRO A 242 2.02 4.39 -4.83
C PRO A 242 2.09 4.59 -3.32
N VAL A 243 2.11 5.84 -2.89
CA VAL A 243 2.09 6.15 -1.46
C VAL A 243 0.73 5.81 -0.86
N PHE A 244 0.72 4.96 0.17
CA PHE A 244 -0.48 4.64 0.92
C PHE A 244 -1.14 5.89 1.52
N LEU A 245 -2.45 6.03 1.31
CA LEU A 245 -3.29 7.06 1.92
C LEU A 245 -4.38 6.38 2.76
N SER A 246 -4.39 6.65 4.06
CA SER A 246 -5.38 6.07 4.97
C SER A 246 -6.79 6.58 4.68
N THR A 247 -7.79 5.77 5.03
CA THR A 247 -9.21 6.13 4.91
C THR A 247 -9.54 7.45 5.61
N PHE A 248 -8.98 7.70 6.81
CA PHE A 248 -9.15 8.96 7.52
C PHE A 248 -8.66 10.16 6.71
N LYS A 249 -7.49 10.03 6.06
CA LYS A 249 -6.93 11.08 5.22
C LYS A 249 -7.81 11.32 3.99
N LEU A 250 -8.26 10.26 3.33
CA LEU A 250 -9.15 10.34 2.16
C LEU A 250 -10.49 11.01 2.52
N GLN A 251 -11.07 10.66 3.66
CA GLN A 251 -12.29 11.26 4.18
C GLN A 251 -12.09 12.74 4.53
N GLY A 252 -11.00 13.08 5.23
CA GLY A 252 -10.67 14.47 5.57
C GLY A 252 -10.44 15.36 4.33
N MET A 253 -10.00 14.77 3.22
CA MET A 253 -9.87 15.45 1.93
C MET A 253 -11.18 15.45 1.11
N GLY A 254 -12.27 14.85 1.60
CA GLY A 254 -13.55 14.76 0.88
C GLY A 254 -13.52 13.83 -0.34
N LEU A 255 -12.47 13.03 -0.53
CA LEU A 255 -12.27 12.22 -1.74
C LEU A 255 -13.28 11.08 -1.89
N LEU A 256 -14.02 10.75 -0.83
CA LEU A 256 -15.18 9.85 -0.89
C LEU A 256 -16.34 10.41 -1.73
N THR A 257 -16.28 11.68 -2.15
CA THR A 257 -17.26 12.28 -3.07
C THR A 257 -16.67 12.55 -4.47
N SER A 258 -15.50 11.97 -4.76
CA SER A 258 -14.81 12.16 -6.03
C SER A 258 -15.64 11.72 -7.24
N ARG A 259 -15.23 12.15 -8.43
CA ARG A 259 -15.88 11.70 -9.69
C ARG A 259 -15.73 10.20 -9.93
N ASN A 260 -14.75 9.58 -9.29
CA ASN A 260 -14.56 8.13 -9.33
C ASN A 260 -15.55 7.40 -8.41
N HIS A 261 -16.24 8.10 -7.51
CA HIS A 261 -17.19 7.49 -6.59
C HIS A 261 -18.46 6.95 -7.29
N PRO A 262 -18.99 5.76 -6.94
CA PRO A 262 -20.17 5.17 -7.59
C PRO A 262 -21.42 6.06 -7.50
N LEU A 263 -21.62 6.71 -6.35
CA LEU A 263 -22.76 7.60 -6.13
C LEU A 263 -22.53 9.03 -6.62
N PHE A 264 -21.44 9.32 -7.34
CA PHE A 264 -21.19 10.67 -7.85
C PHE A 264 -22.37 11.19 -8.68
N GLY A 265 -22.93 10.34 -9.54
CA GLY A 265 -24.10 10.68 -10.36
C GLY A 265 -25.37 11.04 -9.57
N LYS A 266 -25.48 10.61 -8.31
CA LYS A 266 -26.61 10.89 -7.42
C LYS A 266 -26.31 12.07 -6.47
N ASN A 267 -25.14 12.05 -5.84
CA ASN A 267 -24.84 12.90 -4.68
C ASN A 267 -23.97 14.12 -5.03
N ALA A 268 -23.33 14.17 -6.21
CA ALA A 268 -22.44 15.28 -6.54
C ALA A 268 -23.20 16.59 -6.70
N SER A 269 -22.68 17.65 -6.07
CA SER A 269 -23.16 19.02 -6.23
C SER A 269 -23.01 19.49 -7.68
N THR A 270 -23.74 20.55 -8.04
CA THR A 270 -23.62 21.19 -9.37
C THR A 270 -22.18 21.63 -9.65
N ALA A 271 -21.47 22.14 -8.64
CA ALA A 271 -20.08 22.57 -8.75
C ALA A 271 -19.15 21.41 -9.13
N LEU A 272 -19.29 20.27 -8.44
CA LEU A 272 -18.56 19.05 -8.74
C LEU A 272 -18.86 18.55 -10.14
N ARG A 273 -20.14 18.44 -10.52
CA ARG A 273 -20.52 17.95 -11.86
C ARG A 273 -19.92 18.79 -12.97
N LYS A 274 -19.99 20.11 -12.85
CA LYS A 274 -19.53 21.08 -13.86
C LYS A 274 -18.02 21.36 -13.83
N ARG A 275 -17.26 20.84 -12.86
CA ARG A 275 -15.86 21.26 -12.61
C ARG A 275 -15.73 22.78 -12.53
N SER A 276 -16.55 23.40 -11.69
CA SER A 276 -16.58 24.87 -11.56
C SER A 276 -15.39 25.45 -10.79
N GLY A 277 -14.39 24.63 -10.45
CA GLY A 277 -13.18 25.04 -9.76
C GLY A 277 -12.13 25.65 -10.69
N PRO A 278 -10.88 25.79 -10.22
CA PRO A 278 -9.79 26.32 -11.04
C PRO A 278 -9.44 25.38 -12.20
N THR A 279 -8.90 25.94 -13.27
CA THR A 279 -8.35 25.13 -14.37
C THR A 279 -7.13 24.34 -13.90
N PHE A 280 -6.26 24.96 -13.12
CA PHE A 280 -5.09 24.31 -12.50
C PHE A 280 -5.07 24.56 -11.00
N PHE A 281 -4.88 23.51 -10.21
CA PHE A 281 -4.89 23.57 -8.75
C PHE A 281 -3.58 23.06 -8.14
N PHE A 282 -3.06 23.84 -7.20
CA PHE A 282 -2.07 23.43 -6.22
C PHE A 282 -2.26 24.21 -4.92
N ALA A 283 -2.31 23.49 -3.81
CA ALA A 283 -2.16 24.09 -2.49
C ALA A 283 -1.27 23.23 -1.60
N GLY A 284 -0.42 23.89 -0.82
CA GLY A 284 0.40 23.26 0.21
C GLY A 284 1.80 23.84 0.31
N ARG A 285 2.58 23.28 1.22
CA ARG A 285 3.95 23.74 1.53
C ARG A 285 4.77 24.01 0.27
N ILE A 286 5.20 25.27 0.16
CA ILE A 286 6.13 25.76 -0.86
C ILE A 286 7.57 25.64 -0.32
N CYS A 287 7.80 25.98 0.95
CA CYS A 287 9.10 25.85 1.62
C CYS A 287 9.25 24.54 2.41
N GLY A 288 10.49 24.03 2.50
CA GLY A 288 10.81 22.76 3.17
C GLY A 288 10.88 22.86 4.70
N ASP A 289 11.34 24.00 5.21
CA ASP A 289 11.50 24.37 6.63
C ASP A 289 10.17 24.50 7.42
N ARG A 290 9.03 24.23 6.78
CA ARG A 290 7.67 24.40 7.29
C ARG A 290 7.26 25.87 7.55
N GLN A 291 8.13 26.83 7.26
CA GLN A 291 7.79 28.25 7.38
C GLN A 291 6.94 28.71 6.19
N ARG A 292 6.22 29.82 6.38
CA ARG A 292 5.54 30.50 5.28
C ARG A 292 6.58 31.16 4.38
N PRO A 293 6.48 31.03 3.03
CA PRO A 293 7.36 31.77 2.14
C PRO A 293 7.17 33.27 2.32
N SER A 294 8.27 34.03 2.26
CA SER A 294 8.18 35.48 2.05
C SER A 294 7.79 35.75 0.60
N ILE A 295 7.01 36.81 0.36
CA ILE A 295 6.63 37.21 -1.00
C ILE A 295 7.40 38.46 -1.38
N VAL A 296 8.44 38.31 -2.19
CA VAL A 296 9.29 39.42 -2.67
C VAL A 296 9.12 39.54 -4.17
N GLY A 297 8.66 40.70 -4.65
CA GLY A 297 8.43 40.94 -6.08
C GLY A 297 7.43 39.96 -6.73
N GLY A 298 6.47 39.43 -5.95
CA GLY A 298 5.53 38.41 -6.42
C GLY A 298 6.10 36.99 -6.50
N ARG A 299 7.33 36.76 -6.04
CA ARG A 299 7.95 35.44 -5.93
C ARG A 299 7.86 34.92 -4.50
N ALA A 300 7.54 33.64 -4.34
CA ALA A 300 7.73 32.95 -3.07
C ALA A 300 9.24 32.70 -2.88
N THR A 301 9.80 33.27 -1.82
CA THR A 301 11.18 33.11 -1.39
C THR A 301 11.21 32.40 -0.04
N CYS A 302 11.97 31.32 0.06
CA CYS A 302 12.16 30.54 1.28
C CYS A 302 13.49 30.91 1.94
N ARG A 303 13.59 30.70 3.27
CA ARG A 303 14.82 31.01 4.03
C ARG A 303 16.05 30.27 3.50
N ASP A 304 15.86 29.02 3.09
CA ASP A 304 16.93 28.15 2.61
C ASP A 304 17.28 28.40 1.12
N ASP A 305 16.55 29.29 0.42
CA ASP A 305 16.84 29.62 -0.98
C ASP A 305 18.21 30.31 -1.12
N SER A 306 18.74 30.90 -0.04
CA SER A 306 19.95 31.74 -0.06
C SER A 306 21.24 31.04 0.38
N GLU A 307 21.21 29.83 0.96
CA GLU A 307 22.43 29.29 1.59
C GLU A 307 22.98 27.94 1.12
N GLU A 308 22.25 26.98 0.53
CA GLU A 308 22.92 25.70 0.15
C GLU A 308 22.16 24.78 -0.83
N GLY A 309 21.45 25.34 -1.82
CA GLY A 309 21.07 24.60 -3.04
C GLY A 309 19.99 23.51 -2.92
N LEU A 310 19.41 23.23 -1.76
CA LEU A 310 18.38 22.21 -1.57
C LEU A 310 16.94 22.78 -1.67
N LEU A 311 16.44 23.00 -2.89
CA LEU A 311 15.04 23.38 -3.04
C LEU A 311 14.12 22.19 -2.77
N TYR A 312 13.31 22.30 -1.72
CA TYR A 312 12.22 21.37 -1.43
C TYR A 312 11.39 21.08 -2.69
N SER A 313 11.01 19.81 -2.93
CA SER A 313 10.29 19.39 -4.14
C SER A 313 11.08 19.57 -5.45
N GLY A 314 12.41 19.62 -5.39
CA GLY A 314 13.28 19.88 -6.54
C GLY A 314 13.07 21.28 -7.14
N GLY A 315 12.59 22.24 -6.35
CA GLY A 315 12.29 23.60 -6.82
C GLY A 315 10.99 23.76 -7.61
N THR A 316 10.33 22.66 -7.96
CA THR A 316 9.14 22.69 -8.85
C THR A 316 7.96 23.47 -8.26
N ARG A 317 7.73 23.39 -6.94
CA ARG A 317 6.65 24.15 -6.26
C ARG A 317 6.91 25.65 -6.26
N GLN A 318 8.14 26.04 -6.00
CA GLN A 318 8.60 27.42 -5.97
C GLN A 318 8.48 28.02 -7.38
N MET A 319 8.91 27.28 -8.40
CA MET A 319 8.84 27.73 -9.81
C MET A 319 7.40 27.82 -10.32
N VAL A 320 6.54 26.83 -10.01
CA VAL A 320 5.11 26.89 -10.36
C VAL A 320 4.44 28.08 -9.67
N HIS A 321 4.73 28.33 -8.38
CA HIS A 321 4.23 29.51 -7.70
C HIS A 321 4.72 30.78 -8.38
N TYR A 322 6.03 30.94 -8.56
CA TYR A 322 6.64 32.13 -9.17
C TYR A 322 5.98 32.52 -10.50
N HIS A 323 5.78 31.56 -11.40
CA HIS A 323 5.22 31.83 -12.73
C HIS A 323 3.69 31.92 -12.77
N HIS A 324 2.95 31.30 -11.83
CA HIS A 324 1.52 31.06 -12.01
C HIS A 324 0.60 31.40 -10.82
N TRP A 325 1.11 31.92 -9.70
CA TRP A 325 0.29 32.23 -8.52
C TRP A 325 -0.87 33.20 -8.77
N ASN A 326 -0.70 34.17 -9.67
CA ASN A 326 -1.71 35.19 -10.01
C ASN A 326 -2.28 35.04 -11.44
N ARG A 327 -2.22 33.82 -12.00
CA ARG A 327 -2.71 33.58 -13.36
C ARG A 327 -4.20 33.28 -13.34
N LYS A 328 -4.97 33.90 -14.25
CA LYS A 328 -6.40 33.61 -14.42
C LYS A 328 -6.64 32.11 -14.63
N GLY A 329 -7.52 31.54 -13.81
CA GLY A 329 -7.86 30.11 -13.82
C GLY A 329 -6.87 29.20 -13.10
N PHE A 330 -5.77 29.72 -12.55
CA PHE A 330 -4.82 28.97 -11.73
C PHE A 330 -5.04 29.31 -10.26
N TYR A 331 -5.07 28.29 -9.41
CA TYR A 331 -5.10 28.43 -7.96
C TYR A 331 -3.84 27.77 -7.42
N VAL A 332 -2.82 28.58 -7.12
CA VAL A 332 -1.52 28.12 -6.61
C VAL A 332 -1.25 28.86 -5.31
N LYS A 333 -1.43 28.16 -4.18
CA LYS A 333 -1.38 28.72 -2.82
C LYS A 333 -0.50 27.88 -1.89
N HIS A 334 -0.09 28.46 -0.77
CA HIS A 334 0.72 27.77 0.24
C HIS A 334 -0.13 26.98 1.26
N ASP A 335 -1.38 27.39 1.46
CA ASP A 335 -2.41 26.73 2.24
C ASP A 335 -3.79 26.90 1.56
N ASP A 336 -4.77 26.09 1.96
CA ASP A 336 -6.14 26.14 1.44
C ASP A 336 -7.10 25.44 2.42
N ASP A 337 -8.08 26.18 2.93
CA ASP A 337 -9.14 25.68 3.82
C ASP A 337 -10.18 24.84 3.06
N LYS A 338 -10.26 25.03 1.74
CA LYS A 338 -11.15 24.29 0.82
C LYS A 338 -10.41 23.29 -0.07
N TYR A 339 -9.29 22.75 0.42
CA TYR A 339 -8.40 21.87 -0.33
C TYR A 339 -9.13 20.75 -1.09
N GLY A 340 -10.00 20.03 -0.39
CA GLY A 340 -10.79 18.95 -0.97
C GLY A 340 -11.73 19.43 -2.08
N GLU A 341 -12.47 20.51 -1.84
CA GLU A 341 -13.40 21.07 -2.83
C GLU A 341 -12.67 21.51 -4.09
N HIS A 342 -11.58 22.28 -3.95
CA HIS A 342 -10.81 22.74 -5.10
C HIS A 342 -10.17 21.58 -5.86
N MET A 343 -9.62 20.58 -5.17
CA MET A 343 -9.06 19.39 -5.81
C MET A 343 -10.12 18.61 -6.61
N LEU A 344 -11.31 18.42 -6.04
CA LEU A 344 -12.41 17.68 -6.66
C LEU A 344 -13.05 18.42 -7.84
N THR A 345 -13.02 19.75 -7.83
CA THR A 345 -13.63 20.61 -8.86
C THR A 345 -12.64 21.08 -9.93
N ALA A 346 -11.33 21.01 -9.70
CA ALA A 346 -10.31 21.45 -10.64
C ALA A 346 -10.24 20.57 -11.90
N LYS A 347 -9.73 21.12 -13.02
CA LYS A 347 -9.47 20.31 -14.23
C LYS A 347 -8.16 19.55 -14.16
N TYR A 348 -7.09 20.26 -13.79
CA TYR A 348 -5.72 19.78 -13.67
C TYR A 348 -5.21 20.03 -12.25
N CYS A 349 -4.52 19.05 -11.67
CA CYS A 349 -3.97 19.17 -10.31
C CYS A 349 -2.49 18.90 -10.34
N PHE A 350 -1.71 19.77 -9.70
CA PHE A 350 -0.27 19.59 -9.64
C PHE A 350 0.10 18.41 -8.75
N GLY A 351 0.60 17.34 -9.38
CA GLY A 351 1.20 16.20 -8.71
C GLY A 351 2.63 16.52 -8.28
N ALA A 352 2.78 17.50 -7.37
CA ALA A 352 4.10 17.95 -6.98
C ALA A 352 4.89 16.84 -6.30
N MET A 353 6.08 16.57 -6.81
CA MET A 353 6.97 15.55 -6.26
C MET A 353 7.40 15.83 -4.81
N GLY A 354 7.93 14.80 -4.17
CA GLY A 354 8.66 14.92 -2.92
C GLY A 354 10.16 14.99 -3.21
N GLY A 355 10.92 14.15 -2.54
CA GLY A 355 12.25 13.77 -3.03
C GLY A 355 12.20 12.75 -4.19
N GLY A 356 11.01 12.18 -4.42
CA GLY A 356 10.67 11.25 -5.49
C GLY A 356 9.17 11.28 -5.79
N HIS A 357 8.58 10.16 -6.20
CA HIS A 357 7.12 10.03 -6.35
C HIS A 357 6.39 10.44 -5.06
N GLY A 358 5.32 11.23 -5.20
CA GLY A 358 4.70 11.96 -4.10
C GLY A 358 3.25 11.57 -3.83
N GLN A 359 2.80 11.84 -2.60
CA GLN A 359 1.40 11.65 -2.21
C GLN A 359 0.41 12.50 -3.03
N ARG A 360 0.84 13.66 -3.55
CA ARG A 360 -0.05 14.59 -4.27
C ARG A 360 -0.46 14.04 -5.63
N GLN A 361 0.42 13.29 -6.28
CA GLN A 361 0.09 12.55 -7.49
C GLN A 361 -1.07 11.59 -7.23
N ILE A 362 -1.00 10.81 -6.15
CA ILE A 362 -2.06 9.87 -5.76
C ILE A 362 -3.36 10.60 -5.41
N GLN A 363 -3.28 11.69 -4.64
CA GLN A 363 -4.46 12.50 -4.31
C GLN A 363 -5.18 13.03 -5.55
N ALA A 364 -4.44 13.57 -6.52
CA ALA A 364 -5.01 14.06 -7.78
C ALA A 364 -5.73 12.94 -8.55
N VAL A 365 -5.08 11.78 -8.67
CA VAL A 365 -5.64 10.61 -9.35
C VAL A 365 -6.93 10.14 -8.67
N LEU A 366 -6.91 9.94 -7.34
CA LEU A 366 -8.08 9.49 -6.57
C LEU A 366 -9.22 10.51 -6.58
N ALA A 367 -8.91 11.81 -6.61
CA ALA A 367 -9.90 12.88 -6.77
C ALA A 367 -10.58 12.91 -8.16
N GLY A 368 -10.02 12.20 -9.14
CA GLY A 368 -10.42 12.30 -10.54
C GLY A 368 -9.96 13.60 -11.20
N CYS A 369 -8.94 14.27 -10.65
CA CYS A 369 -8.32 15.44 -11.25
C CYS A 369 -7.16 15.00 -12.15
N VAL A 370 -7.07 15.50 -13.39
CA VAL A 370 -5.97 15.08 -14.30
C VAL A 370 -4.64 15.51 -13.67
N PRO A 371 -3.77 14.57 -13.27
CA PRO A 371 -2.56 14.92 -12.56
C PRO A 371 -1.55 15.52 -13.54
N VAL A 372 -0.91 16.62 -13.14
CA VAL A 372 0.21 17.26 -13.87
C VAL A 372 1.50 16.87 -13.19
N GLN A 373 2.36 16.12 -13.87
CA GLN A 373 3.66 15.66 -13.38
C GLN A 373 4.73 16.65 -13.84
N ILE A 374 5.46 17.21 -12.88
CA ILE A 374 6.64 18.03 -13.13
C ILE A 374 7.72 17.47 -12.21
N SER A 375 8.44 16.49 -12.74
CA SER A 375 9.24 15.55 -11.96
C SER A 375 10.28 14.90 -12.88
N ASP A 376 11.11 15.72 -13.53
CA ASP A 376 12.13 15.21 -14.44
C ASP A 376 13.02 14.19 -13.70
N HIS A 377 13.35 13.09 -14.39
CA HIS A 377 14.13 11.97 -13.85
C HIS A 377 13.50 11.14 -12.72
N VAL A 378 12.19 11.30 -12.49
CA VAL A 378 11.43 10.50 -11.51
C VAL A 378 10.40 9.65 -12.24
N LEU A 379 10.44 8.34 -12.01
CA LEU A 379 9.34 7.44 -12.35
C LEU A 379 8.21 7.61 -11.34
N GLU A 380 6.99 7.73 -11.84
CA GLU A 380 5.78 7.72 -11.02
C GLU A 380 5.36 6.29 -10.69
N ALA A 381 4.35 6.13 -9.82
CA ALA A 381 3.91 4.81 -9.38
C ALA A 381 3.60 3.86 -10.54
N PHE A 382 4.21 2.68 -10.48
CA PHE A 382 4.19 1.61 -11.48
C PHE A 382 4.69 1.97 -12.88
N GLU A 383 5.39 3.09 -13.09
CA GLU A 383 6.15 3.25 -14.33
C GLU A 383 7.36 2.29 -14.37
N PRO A 384 7.76 1.79 -15.55
CA PRO A 384 7.20 2.07 -16.88
C PRO A 384 5.98 1.19 -17.25
N PHE A 385 5.53 0.30 -16.37
CA PHE A 385 4.41 -0.62 -16.64
C PHE A 385 3.09 0.13 -16.90
N LEU A 386 2.76 1.08 -16.02
CA LEU A 386 1.60 1.95 -16.17
C LEU A 386 2.00 3.30 -16.76
N ASP A 387 1.61 3.57 -18.01
CA ASP A 387 1.97 4.82 -18.69
C ASP A 387 1.14 6.02 -18.20
N TRP A 388 1.76 6.90 -17.40
CA TRP A 388 1.13 8.10 -16.86
C TRP A 388 0.75 9.11 -17.93
N ASN A 389 1.33 9.08 -19.13
CA ASN A 389 0.96 9.99 -20.21
C ASN A 389 -0.46 9.71 -20.74
N LYS A 390 -0.98 8.49 -20.54
CA LYS A 390 -2.34 8.10 -20.95
C LYS A 390 -3.44 8.81 -20.16
N PHE A 391 -3.19 9.18 -18.89
CA PHE A 391 -4.21 9.77 -18.00
C PHE A 391 -3.77 11.07 -17.32
N GLY A 392 -2.48 11.38 -17.29
CA GLY A 392 -1.88 12.60 -16.76
C GLY A 392 -1.32 13.53 -17.84
N VAL A 393 -0.60 14.56 -17.40
CA VAL A 393 0.12 15.51 -18.24
C VAL A 393 1.53 15.69 -17.68
N ARG A 394 2.51 15.09 -18.36
CA ARG A 394 3.92 15.29 -18.04
C ARG A 394 4.42 16.60 -18.65
N VAL A 395 5.03 17.44 -17.83
CA VAL A 395 5.58 18.73 -18.22
C VAL A 395 7.03 18.77 -17.75
N ALA A 396 7.96 19.03 -18.67
CA ALA A 396 9.36 19.20 -18.33
C ALA A 396 9.55 20.42 -17.42
N GLU A 397 10.54 20.38 -16.53
CA GLU A 397 10.77 21.47 -15.57
C GLU A 397 11.09 22.80 -16.26
N LYS A 398 11.79 22.75 -17.39
CA LYS A 398 12.07 23.92 -18.24
C LYS A 398 10.81 24.56 -18.83
N ASP A 399 9.71 23.83 -18.94
CA ASP A 399 8.44 24.29 -19.52
C ASP A 399 7.48 24.85 -18.46
N ILE A 400 7.84 24.84 -17.17
CA ILE A 400 7.06 25.47 -16.09
C ILE A 400 6.59 26.89 -16.48
N PRO A 401 7.42 27.82 -17.00
CA PRO A 401 6.95 29.17 -17.36
C PRO A 401 5.79 29.19 -18.38
N ARG A 402 5.70 28.15 -19.23
CA ARG A 402 4.67 27.99 -20.26
C ARG A 402 3.61 26.94 -19.89
N LEU A 403 3.52 26.51 -18.64
CA LEU A 403 2.58 25.48 -18.19
C LEU A 403 1.13 25.76 -18.64
N HIS A 404 0.71 27.02 -18.56
CA HIS A 404 -0.60 27.46 -19.05
C HIS A 404 -0.83 27.24 -20.54
N THR A 405 0.20 27.41 -21.38
CA THR A 405 0.14 27.12 -22.81
C THR A 405 0.07 25.62 -23.05
N VAL A 406 0.85 24.83 -22.32
CA VAL A 406 0.82 23.35 -22.39
C VAL A 406 -0.58 22.83 -22.06
N LEU A 407 -1.13 23.23 -20.90
CA LEU A 407 -2.46 22.81 -20.47
C LEU A 407 -3.58 23.35 -21.38
N GLY A 408 -3.41 24.55 -21.91
CA GLY A 408 -4.35 25.18 -22.85
C GLY A 408 -4.37 24.54 -24.24
N SER A 409 -3.28 23.87 -24.64
CA SER A 409 -3.18 23.16 -25.92
C SER A 409 -3.92 21.81 -25.94
N ILE A 410 -4.26 21.28 -24.76
CA ILE A 410 -4.97 20.00 -24.65
C ILE A 410 -6.42 20.19 -25.08
N SER A 411 -6.80 19.54 -26.18
CA SER A 411 -8.17 19.59 -26.70
C SER A 411 -9.16 18.97 -25.71
N LYS A 412 -10.43 19.37 -25.81
CA LYS A 412 -11.53 18.79 -25.01
C LYS A 412 -11.59 17.26 -25.16
N LYS A 413 -11.46 16.75 -26.39
CA LYS A 413 -11.48 15.31 -26.69
C LYS A 413 -10.34 14.56 -26.00
N GLU A 414 -9.14 15.13 -26.03
CA GLU A 414 -7.97 14.54 -25.36
C GLU A 414 -8.12 14.55 -23.84
N TYR A 415 -8.66 15.63 -23.27
CA TYR A 415 -8.95 15.70 -21.84
C TYR A 415 -9.98 14.64 -21.40
N GLU A 416 -11.06 14.46 -22.17
CA GLU A 416 -12.08 13.43 -21.92
C GLU A 416 -11.48 12.01 -21.98
N ARG A 417 -10.59 11.75 -22.95
CA ARG A 417 -9.86 10.48 -23.03
C ARG A 417 -8.98 10.23 -21.79
N LYS A 418 -8.24 11.24 -21.33
CA LYS A 418 -7.44 11.15 -20.10
C LYS A 418 -8.30 10.86 -18.88
N GLN A 419 -9.45 11.53 -18.76
CA GLN A 419 -10.42 11.32 -17.69
C GLN A 419 -11.00 9.90 -17.65
N GLN A 420 -11.32 9.33 -18.82
CA GLN A 420 -11.80 7.94 -18.89
C GLN A 420 -10.74 6.94 -18.38
N ARG A 421 -9.48 7.15 -18.76
CA ARG A 421 -8.36 6.29 -18.33
C ARG A 421 -7.97 6.49 -16.87
N LEU A 422 -8.21 7.68 -16.33
CA LEU A 422 -7.88 8.04 -14.94
C LEU A 422 -8.60 7.15 -13.91
N ARG A 423 -9.83 6.69 -14.21
CA ARG A 423 -10.57 5.79 -13.31
C ARG A 423 -9.86 4.44 -13.11
N CYS A 424 -9.36 3.84 -14.20
CA CYS A 424 -8.59 2.60 -14.10
C CYS A 424 -7.27 2.85 -13.35
N ALA A 425 -6.53 3.89 -13.73
CA ALA A 425 -5.30 4.27 -13.05
C ALA A 425 -5.52 4.50 -11.53
N ALA A 426 -6.66 5.08 -11.14
CA ALA A 426 -6.99 5.29 -9.74
C ALA A 426 -7.16 4.00 -8.92
N GLN A 427 -7.64 2.92 -9.53
CA GLN A 427 -7.71 1.62 -8.86
C GLN A 427 -6.29 1.13 -8.53
N HIS A 428 -5.38 1.14 -9.49
CA HIS A 428 -3.97 0.79 -9.27
C HIS A 428 -3.30 1.61 -8.17
N MET A 429 -3.75 2.84 -7.91
CA MET A 429 -3.16 3.70 -6.87
C MET A 429 -3.79 3.56 -5.48
N ALA A 430 -4.97 2.93 -5.39
CA ALA A 430 -5.67 2.71 -4.13
C ALA A 430 -5.22 1.40 -3.50
N PHE A 431 -5.11 1.35 -2.17
CA PHE A 431 -4.98 0.09 -1.43
C PHE A 431 -6.37 -0.34 -0.94
N SER A 432 -7.33 -0.46 -1.84
CA SER A 432 -8.74 -0.68 -1.50
C SER A 432 -8.98 -2.02 -0.82
N THR A 433 -8.11 -3.01 -1.07
CA THR A 433 -8.10 -4.27 -0.32
C THR A 433 -7.61 -4.10 1.13
N VAL A 434 -7.07 -2.95 1.50
CA VAL A 434 -6.68 -2.58 2.87
C VAL A 434 -7.69 -1.60 3.48
N THR A 435 -8.04 -0.56 2.74
CA THR A 435 -8.85 0.58 3.23
C THR A 435 -10.36 0.43 3.01
N GLY A 436 -10.77 -0.63 2.32
CA GLY A 436 -12.12 -0.76 1.76
C GLY A 436 -12.26 -0.04 0.41
N ALA A 437 -13.34 -0.35 -0.31
CA ALA A 437 -13.63 0.23 -1.62
C ALA A 437 -13.87 1.75 -1.54
N LEU A 438 -13.28 2.51 -2.45
CA LEU A 438 -13.36 3.98 -2.52
C LEU A 438 -14.18 4.48 -3.71
N MET A 439 -14.14 3.73 -4.81
CA MET A 439 -14.69 4.01 -6.13
C MET A 439 -15.68 2.92 -6.57
N GLY A 440 -16.06 2.01 -5.65
CA GLY A 440 -16.88 0.82 -5.90
C GLY A 440 -16.12 -0.33 -6.56
N GLU A 441 -14.79 -0.26 -6.56
CA GLU A 441 -13.89 -1.32 -6.97
C GLU A 441 -13.92 -2.50 -5.98
N SER A 442 -13.74 -3.70 -6.52
CA SER A 442 -13.54 -4.91 -5.70
C SER A 442 -12.15 -4.98 -5.07
N GLY A 443 -11.20 -4.15 -5.54
CA GLY A 443 -9.79 -4.25 -5.21
C GLY A 443 -8.98 -5.17 -6.11
N ARG A 444 -9.58 -5.65 -7.21
CA ARG A 444 -8.90 -6.45 -8.24
C ARG A 444 -7.60 -5.86 -8.75
N TYR A 445 -7.68 -4.56 -9.01
CA TYR A 445 -6.64 -3.79 -9.66
C TYR A 445 -5.95 -2.89 -8.65
N ASP A 446 -6.11 -3.13 -7.36
CA ASP A 446 -5.57 -2.23 -6.36
C ASP A 446 -4.03 -2.27 -6.33
N ALA A 447 -3.41 -1.40 -5.56
CA ALA A 447 -1.95 -1.28 -5.49
C ALA A 447 -1.26 -2.58 -5.02
N PHE A 448 -1.93 -3.38 -4.18
CA PHE A 448 -1.40 -4.66 -3.72
C PHE A 448 -1.38 -5.68 -4.87
N GLU A 449 -2.51 -5.87 -5.56
CA GLU A 449 -2.58 -6.82 -6.68
C GLU A 449 -1.73 -6.35 -7.87
N THR A 450 -1.65 -5.05 -8.10
CA THR A 450 -0.78 -4.48 -9.16
C THR A 450 0.68 -4.79 -8.93
N LEU A 451 1.17 -4.70 -7.69
CA LEU A 451 2.53 -5.09 -7.36
C LEU A 451 2.74 -6.58 -7.62
N LEU A 452 1.82 -7.45 -7.16
CA LEU A 452 1.94 -8.89 -7.38
C LEU A 452 1.91 -9.24 -8.87
N GLU A 453 1.04 -8.63 -9.65
CA GLU A 453 0.95 -8.89 -11.09
C GLU A 453 2.24 -8.49 -11.83
N ILE A 454 2.85 -7.36 -11.46
CA ILE A 454 4.17 -6.94 -11.98
C ILE A 454 5.24 -7.96 -11.57
N LEU A 455 5.26 -8.41 -10.32
CA LEU A 455 6.23 -9.41 -9.86
C LEU A 455 6.06 -10.73 -10.62
N ARG A 456 4.84 -11.23 -10.84
CA ARG A 456 4.60 -12.42 -11.66
C ARG A 456 5.14 -12.25 -13.07
N SER A 457 4.83 -11.15 -13.73
CA SER A 457 5.31 -10.89 -15.09
C SER A 457 6.85 -10.88 -15.16
N LYS A 458 7.52 -10.20 -14.22
CA LYS A 458 8.99 -10.24 -14.07
C LYS A 458 9.51 -11.66 -13.76
N GLY A 459 8.68 -12.45 -13.09
CA GLY A 459 8.86 -13.87 -12.79
C GLY A 459 8.89 -14.74 -14.04
N GLU A 460 7.88 -14.59 -14.88
CA GLU A 460 7.68 -15.43 -16.07
C GLU A 460 8.54 -15.00 -17.26
N HIS A 461 8.95 -13.73 -17.29
CA HIS A 461 9.73 -13.14 -18.38
C HIS A 461 11.08 -12.59 -17.89
N PRO A 462 11.98 -13.45 -17.36
CA PRO A 462 13.29 -13.01 -16.91
C PRO A 462 14.09 -12.41 -18.07
N GLY A 463 14.81 -11.31 -17.82
CA GLY A 463 15.63 -10.63 -18.82
C GLY A 463 14.88 -9.73 -19.80
N VAL A 464 13.54 -9.72 -19.78
CA VAL A 464 12.75 -8.72 -20.51
C VAL A 464 12.82 -7.39 -19.77
N PRO A 465 13.26 -6.30 -20.43
CA PRO A 465 13.28 -4.98 -19.81
C PRO A 465 11.87 -4.52 -19.37
N PRO A 466 11.71 -3.80 -18.24
CA PRO A 466 10.40 -3.41 -17.73
C PRO A 466 9.49 -2.68 -18.71
N GLU A 467 10.04 -1.80 -19.55
CA GLU A 467 9.32 -1.07 -20.59
C GLU A 467 8.71 -1.97 -21.69
N ARG A 468 9.20 -3.21 -21.82
CA ARG A 468 8.73 -4.20 -22.78
C ARG A 468 7.85 -5.27 -22.17
N LEU A 469 7.70 -5.35 -20.85
CA LEU A 469 6.99 -6.46 -20.22
C LEU A 469 5.52 -6.56 -20.69
N ARG A 470 4.80 -5.45 -20.79
CA ARG A 470 3.44 -5.42 -21.35
C ARG A 470 3.35 -5.91 -22.79
N SER A 471 4.40 -5.75 -23.60
CA SER A 471 4.37 -6.18 -25.00
C SER A 471 4.48 -7.70 -25.15
N VAL A 472 5.02 -8.39 -24.14
CA VAL A 472 5.24 -9.84 -24.16
C VAL A 472 4.34 -10.61 -23.20
N ASP A 473 3.63 -9.90 -22.32
CA ASP A 473 2.71 -10.44 -21.32
C ASP A 473 1.31 -9.84 -21.52
N PRO A 474 0.44 -10.50 -22.32
CA PRO A 474 -0.91 -10.02 -22.60
C PRO A 474 -1.78 -9.89 -21.35
N ARG A 475 -1.54 -10.73 -20.33
CA ARG A 475 -2.26 -10.69 -19.06
C ARG A 475 -1.91 -9.41 -18.29
N LEU A 476 -0.62 -9.08 -18.16
CA LEU A 476 -0.19 -7.82 -17.54
C LEU A 476 -0.74 -6.61 -18.32
N ASP A 477 -0.77 -6.67 -19.66
CA ASP A 477 -1.30 -5.60 -20.50
C ASP A 477 -2.82 -5.40 -20.34
N ALA A 478 -3.59 -6.49 -20.22
CA ALA A 478 -5.01 -6.44 -19.92
C ALA A 478 -5.26 -5.89 -18.51
N PHE A 479 -4.53 -6.41 -17.51
CA PHE A 479 -4.64 -6.02 -16.12
C PHE A 479 -4.41 -4.52 -15.89
N LEU A 480 -3.34 -3.96 -16.46
CA LEU A 480 -2.98 -2.54 -16.28
C LEU A 480 -3.89 -1.56 -17.03
N ASP A 481 -4.73 -2.06 -17.93
CA ASP A 481 -5.79 -1.29 -18.59
C ASP A 481 -7.18 -1.64 -18.02
N CYS A 482 -7.24 -2.38 -16.90
CA CYS A 482 -8.44 -2.85 -16.21
C CYS A 482 -9.43 -3.60 -17.12
N ARG A 483 -8.90 -4.41 -18.04
CA ARG A 483 -9.68 -5.30 -18.93
C ARG A 483 -9.73 -6.70 -18.33
N ALA A 484 -10.87 -7.39 -18.52
CA ALA A 484 -10.96 -8.82 -18.26
C ALA A 484 -10.02 -9.58 -19.21
N ASP A 485 -9.44 -10.70 -18.75
CA ASP A 485 -8.69 -11.62 -19.60
C ASP A 485 -9.55 -12.83 -20.03
N ASP A 486 -9.20 -13.48 -21.14
CA ASP A 486 -10.00 -14.58 -21.71
C ASP A 486 -10.04 -15.81 -20.79
N ASP A 487 -8.97 -16.04 -20.01
CA ASP A 487 -8.87 -17.13 -19.03
C ASP A 487 -9.71 -16.87 -17.76
N GLU A 488 -10.11 -15.63 -17.51
CA GLU A 488 -11.00 -15.24 -16.42
C GLU A 488 -12.48 -15.44 -16.76
N GLU A 489 -12.92 -15.19 -18.00
CA GLU A 489 -14.29 -15.54 -18.38
C GLU A 489 -14.53 -17.05 -18.17
N ALA A 490 -13.51 -17.88 -18.43
CA ALA A 490 -13.54 -19.31 -18.17
C ALA A 490 -13.52 -19.66 -16.67
N TRP A 491 -12.71 -18.95 -15.87
CA TRP A 491 -12.62 -19.18 -14.42
C TRP A 491 -13.88 -18.70 -13.66
N GLU A 492 -14.43 -17.54 -14.02
CA GLU A 492 -15.71 -17.04 -13.48
C GLU A 492 -16.86 -18.01 -13.80
N GLN A 493 -16.82 -18.67 -14.97
CA GLN A 493 -17.79 -19.72 -15.32
C GLN A 493 -17.61 -21.00 -14.49
N GLU A 494 -16.36 -21.41 -14.20
CA GLU A 494 -16.07 -22.55 -13.32
C GLU A 494 -16.46 -22.29 -11.86
N GLU A 495 -16.21 -21.08 -11.35
CA GLU A 495 -16.56 -20.67 -9.98
C GLU A 495 -18.08 -20.59 -9.79
N GLN A 496 -18.81 -19.99 -10.74
CA GLN A 496 -20.28 -20.00 -10.75
C GLN A 496 -20.85 -21.43 -10.86
N ALA A 497 -20.15 -22.35 -11.51
CA ALA A 497 -20.53 -23.75 -11.54
C ALA A 497 -20.30 -24.45 -10.19
N GLN A 498 -19.21 -24.14 -9.49
CA GLN A 498 -18.91 -24.67 -8.15
C GLN A 498 -19.87 -24.13 -7.08
N GLU A 499 -20.22 -22.84 -7.11
CA GLU A 499 -21.23 -22.26 -6.21
C GLU A 499 -22.60 -22.93 -6.37
N LYS A 500 -23.03 -23.19 -7.63
CA LYS A 500 -24.26 -23.94 -7.90
C LYS A 500 -24.20 -25.37 -7.37
N VAL A 501 -23.05 -26.03 -7.44
CA VAL A 501 -22.86 -27.37 -6.88
C VAL A 501 -22.94 -27.34 -5.35
N GLU A 502 -22.36 -26.34 -4.69
CA GLU A 502 -22.48 -26.17 -3.24
C GLU A 502 -23.91 -25.82 -2.78
N GLU A 503 -24.61 -24.96 -3.52
CA GLU A 503 -26.00 -24.59 -3.24
C GLU A 503 -26.92 -25.81 -3.35
N VAL A 504 -26.74 -26.63 -4.39
CA VAL A 504 -27.44 -27.91 -4.55
C VAL A 504 -27.06 -28.88 -3.43
N GLY A 505 -25.79 -28.94 -3.03
CA GLY A 505 -25.31 -29.75 -1.91
C GLY A 505 -25.97 -29.37 -0.57
N ARG A 506 -26.09 -28.07 -0.29
CA ARG A 506 -26.80 -27.53 0.89
C ARG A 506 -28.29 -27.86 0.82
N ALA A 507 -28.93 -27.70 -0.33
CA ALA A 507 -30.35 -28.05 -0.52
C ALA A 507 -30.63 -29.55 -0.28
N VAL A 508 -29.72 -30.42 -0.71
CA VAL A 508 -29.79 -31.88 -0.48
C VAL A 508 -29.56 -32.23 0.99
N ALA A 509 -28.62 -31.57 1.68
CA ALA A 509 -28.36 -31.75 3.10
C ALA A 509 -29.57 -31.30 3.96
N THR A 510 -30.19 -30.17 3.63
CA THR A 510 -31.41 -29.66 4.31
C THR A 510 -32.59 -30.61 4.10
N ARG A 511 -32.75 -31.18 2.89
CA ARG A 511 -33.75 -32.22 2.63
C ARG A 511 -33.48 -33.52 3.40
N ARG A 512 -32.22 -33.93 3.58
CA ARG A 512 -31.85 -35.11 4.40
C ARG A 512 -32.13 -34.89 5.90
N LEU A 513 -31.89 -33.68 6.41
CA LEU A 513 -32.21 -33.29 7.79
C LEU A 513 -33.73 -33.24 8.03
N ALA A 514 -34.50 -32.67 7.10
CA ALA A 514 -35.97 -32.66 7.16
C ALA A 514 -36.58 -34.09 7.03
N ARG A 515 -35.90 -35.01 6.34
CA ARG A 515 -36.31 -36.43 6.25
C ARG A 515 -35.98 -37.22 7.52
N ARG A 516 -34.87 -36.88 8.21
CA ARG A 516 -34.51 -37.45 9.52
C ARG A 516 -35.40 -36.96 10.66
N SER A 517 -35.89 -35.71 10.63
CA SER A 517 -36.79 -35.19 11.66
C SER A 517 -38.23 -35.73 11.56
N ARG A 518 -38.59 -36.44 10.48
CA ARG A 518 -39.91 -37.06 10.28
C ARG A 518 -39.99 -38.52 10.76
N SER A 519 -38.92 -39.11 11.30
CA SER A 519 -38.92 -40.52 11.75
C SER A 519 -38.72 -40.74 13.26
N SER A 520 -38.90 -39.74 14.11
CA SER A 520 -38.84 -39.93 15.56
C SER A 520 -39.95 -39.16 16.27
N ASN A 521 -41.12 -39.78 16.37
CA ASN A 521 -42.16 -39.42 17.34
C ASN A 521 -42.37 -40.62 18.27
N LYS A 522 -42.09 -40.44 19.57
CA LYS A 522 -42.91 -40.85 20.74
C LYS A 522 -42.05 -40.91 22.01
N ALA A 523 -42.24 -39.96 22.91
CA ALA A 523 -42.54 -40.18 24.34
C ALA A 523 -42.67 -38.81 25.03
N GLU A 524 -43.86 -38.56 25.57
CA GLU A 524 -44.17 -37.49 26.53
C GLU A 524 -43.54 -37.80 27.91
N VAL A 525 -43.23 -36.78 28.70
CA VAL A 525 -43.70 -36.57 30.09
C VAL A 525 -43.21 -35.18 30.60
N GLU A 526 -44.19 -34.33 30.90
CA GLU A 526 -44.34 -33.34 31.99
C GLU A 526 -43.22 -32.34 32.36
N GLY A 527 -43.46 -31.06 32.03
CA GLY A 527 -43.99 -30.11 33.03
C GLY A 527 -43.02 -29.44 34.02
N VAL A 528 -42.27 -28.42 33.58
CA VAL A 528 -41.94 -27.24 34.40
C VAL A 528 -41.92 -25.99 33.51
N THR A 529 -42.71 -24.99 33.86
CA THR A 529 -42.85 -23.69 33.21
C THR A 529 -41.56 -22.85 33.24
N PRO A 530 -41.11 -22.27 32.12
CA PRO A 530 -40.21 -21.13 32.13
C PRO A 530 -40.90 -19.86 31.65
N GLY A 531 -40.62 -18.79 32.38
CA GLY A 531 -41.13 -17.44 32.16
C GLY A 531 -40.80 -16.86 30.79
N VAL A 532 -41.60 -15.86 30.45
CA VAL A 532 -41.51 -15.03 29.26
C VAL A 532 -40.11 -14.42 29.15
N GLY A 533 -39.33 -14.95 28.21
CA GLY A 533 -38.05 -14.44 27.77
C GLY A 533 -37.83 -14.83 26.32
N GLY A 534 -38.53 -14.16 25.41
CA GLY A 534 -38.44 -14.43 23.98
C GLY A 534 -37.01 -14.23 23.48
N SER A 535 -36.30 -15.33 23.20
CA SER A 535 -35.10 -15.32 22.38
C SER A 535 -35.50 -15.05 20.93
N GLN A 536 -35.73 -13.77 20.60
CA GLN A 536 -35.50 -13.33 19.23
C GLN A 536 -34.05 -13.71 18.89
N GLY A 537 -33.87 -14.68 17.99
CA GLY A 537 -32.56 -14.96 17.41
C GLY A 537 -31.99 -13.64 16.92
N ARG A 538 -30.92 -13.15 17.57
CA ARG A 538 -30.21 -11.96 17.13
C ARG A 538 -29.77 -12.24 15.70
N ARG A 539 -30.40 -11.59 14.72
CA ARG A 539 -29.85 -11.51 13.36
C ARG A 539 -28.41 -11.01 13.51
N GLN A 540 -27.44 -11.81 13.06
CA GLN A 540 -26.04 -11.42 13.03
C GLN A 540 -25.91 -10.10 12.27
N GLN A 541 -25.22 -9.13 12.85
CA GLN A 541 -24.89 -7.88 12.18
C GLN A 541 -23.78 -8.14 11.17
N LEU A 542 -24.00 -7.79 9.91
CA LEU A 542 -22.95 -7.77 8.90
C LEU A 542 -22.06 -6.55 9.18
N CYS A 543 -20.74 -6.71 9.11
CA CYS A 543 -19.80 -5.58 9.21
C CYS A 543 -19.04 -5.33 7.90
N SER A 544 -18.81 -4.06 7.59
CA SER A 544 -18.08 -3.60 6.41
C SER A 544 -16.86 -2.76 6.80
N ALA A 545 -15.77 -2.90 6.05
CA ALA A 545 -14.61 -1.99 6.11
C ALA A 545 -14.70 -0.86 5.06
N SER A 546 -15.67 -0.92 4.15
CA SER A 546 -15.94 0.13 3.18
C SER A 546 -16.66 1.28 3.86
N PRO A 547 -16.13 2.52 3.79
CA PRO A 547 -16.89 3.70 4.17
C PRO A 547 -18.20 3.87 3.38
N LEU A 548 -18.31 3.25 2.20
CA LEU A 548 -19.48 3.33 1.35
C LEU A 548 -20.70 2.63 1.93
N ASP A 549 -20.48 1.57 2.68
CA ASP A 549 -21.57 0.77 3.24
C ASP A 549 -22.05 1.34 4.59
N LYS A 550 -21.38 2.40 5.09
CA LYS A 550 -21.77 3.11 6.31
C LYS A 550 -23.17 3.71 6.13
N GLY A 551 -24.15 3.14 6.83
CA GLY A 551 -25.55 3.58 6.77
C GLY A 551 -26.42 2.74 5.82
N ALA A 552 -25.86 1.74 5.14
CA ALA A 552 -26.67 0.73 4.47
C ALA A 552 -27.44 -0.11 5.50
N GLN A 553 -28.71 -0.43 5.20
CA GLN A 553 -29.58 -1.12 6.14
C GLN A 553 -29.00 -2.51 6.47
N GLY A 554 -28.73 -2.76 7.77
CA GLY A 554 -28.18 -4.03 8.25
C GLY A 554 -26.66 -4.17 8.16
N VAL A 555 -25.93 -3.12 7.79
CA VAL A 555 -24.46 -3.10 7.73
C VAL A 555 -23.89 -2.10 8.74
N THR A 556 -22.99 -2.58 9.60
CA THR A 556 -22.24 -1.77 10.58
C THR A 556 -20.77 -1.65 10.14
N LEU A 557 -20.04 -0.58 10.48
CA LEU A 557 -18.59 -0.56 10.20
C LEU A 557 -17.86 -1.55 11.12
N CYS A 558 -16.92 -2.34 10.60
CA CYS A 558 -16.23 -3.34 11.44
C CYS A 558 -15.49 -2.71 12.62
N SER A 559 -14.95 -1.50 12.47
CA SER A 559 -14.33 -0.74 13.58
C SER A 559 -15.25 -0.49 14.77
N THR A 560 -16.57 -0.48 14.57
CA THR A 560 -17.56 -0.22 15.63
C THR A 560 -18.04 -1.49 16.34
N VAL A 561 -17.79 -2.67 15.76
CA VAL A 561 -18.23 -3.95 16.31
C VAL A 561 -17.20 -4.57 17.24
N TYR A 562 -15.91 -4.35 16.97
CA TYR A 562 -14.84 -5.11 17.62
C TYR A 562 -14.10 -4.37 18.75
N ASP A 563 -14.56 -3.19 19.17
CA ASP A 563 -13.92 -2.33 20.21
C ASP A 563 -12.38 -2.24 20.07
N ILE A 564 -11.92 -2.29 18.83
CA ILE A 564 -10.55 -2.03 18.43
C ILE A 564 -10.52 -0.54 18.10
N GLY A 565 -9.71 0.24 18.82
CA GLY A 565 -9.55 1.69 18.61
C GLY A 565 -9.03 2.10 17.21
N GLN A 566 -8.96 1.17 16.26
CA GLN A 566 -8.52 1.31 14.87
C GLN A 566 -9.41 0.42 13.97
N PRO A 567 -9.73 0.83 12.74
CA PRO A 567 -10.42 -0.05 11.79
C PRO A 567 -9.61 -1.33 11.54
N LEU A 568 -10.29 -2.47 11.40
CA LEU A 568 -9.67 -3.68 10.85
C LEU A 568 -8.98 -3.30 9.55
N TYR A 569 -7.64 -3.34 9.54
CA TYR A 569 -6.88 -3.14 8.34
C TYR A 569 -7.07 -4.38 7.46
N GLY A 570 -7.74 -4.23 6.32
CA GLY A 570 -8.14 -5.35 5.47
C GLY A 570 -9.60 -5.28 5.01
N GLY A 571 -9.78 -5.27 3.69
CA GLY A 571 -11.04 -5.24 2.98
C GLY A 571 -11.92 -6.46 3.24
N LEU A 572 -13.02 -6.16 3.95
CA LEU A 572 -14.44 -6.47 3.71
C LEU A 572 -15.01 -7.90 3.83
N MET A 573 -16.13 -7.89 4.58
CA MET A 573 -17.07 -8.92 4.97
C MET A 573 -16.55 -9.99 5.94
N CYS A 574 -17.37 -10.27 6.96
CA CYS A 574 -17.38 -11.43 7.86
C CYS A 574 -16.33 -11.47 8.99
N ALA A 575 -16.63 -11.88 10.22
CA ALA A 575 -17.90 -12.23 10.82
C ALA A 575 -17.72 -12.44 12.34
N SER A 576 -18.84 -12.69 13.00
CA SER A 576 -19.09 -12.73 14.45
C SER A 576 -18.31 -13.75 15.30
N SER A 577 -17.38 -14.51 14.75
CA SER A 577 -16.50 -15.38 15.55
C SER A 577 -15.20 -15.77 14.81
N PRO A 578 -14.16 -16.23 15.54
CA PRO A 578 -12.86 -16.64 14.97
C PRO A 578 -12.92 -17.77 13.92
N THR A 579 -14.05 -18.49 13.80
CA THR A 579 -14.28 -19.53 12.79
C THR A 579 -14.81 -19.00 11.46
N GLU A 580 -15.18 -17.71 11.37
CA GLU A 580 -15.83 -17.12 10.19
C GLU A 580 -14.94 -16.18 9.36
N LEU A 581 -13.67 -15.95 9.74
CA LEU A 581 -12.67 -15.27 8.90
C LEU A 581 -12.43 -15.99 7.55
N VAL A 582 -12.70 -17.29 7.53
CA VAL A 582 -12.65 -18.16 6.33
C VAL A 582 -13.83 -17.93 5.40
N ARG A 583 -14.90 -17.29 5.90
CA ARG A 583 -16.17 -17.03 5.20
C ARG A 583 -16.37 -15.56 4.85
N CYS A 584 -15.39 -14.71 5.13
CA CYS A 584 -15.23 -13.44 4.43
C CYS A 584 -15.18 -13.76 2.95
N PRO A 585 -16.21 -13.41 2.13
CA PRO A 585 -16.05 -13.51 0.70
C PRO A 585 -14.76 -12.77 0.40
N ARG A 586 -13.80 -13.53 -0.12
CA ARG A 586 -12.62 -12.96 -0.76
C ARG A 586 -13.20 -11.95 -1.75
N PRO A 587 -12.48 -10.89 -2.12
CA PRO A 587 -12.89 -10.17 -3.32
C PRO A 587 -12.92 -11.07 -4.59
N TRP A 588 -12.59 -12.37 -4.47
CA TRP A 588 -12.51 -13.44 -5.49
C TRP A 588 -12.84 -14.84 -4.89
N ALA A 589 -14.05 -15.04 -4.35
CA ALA A 589 -14.55 -16.38 -3.95
C ALA A 589 -16.04 -16.51 -4.22
#